data_AF-A0A932PZI5-F1
#
_entry.id   AF-A0A932PZI5-F1
#
_cell.length_a   1.000
_cell.length_b   1.000
_cell.length_c   1.000
_cell.angle_alpha   90.00
_cell.angle_beta   90.00
_cell.angle_gamma   90.00
#
_symmetry.space_group_name_H-M   'P 1'
#
loop_
_entity.id
_entity.type
_entity.pdbx_description
1 polymer ?
#
loop_
_entity_poly.entity_id
_entity_poly.type
_entity_poly.pdbx_seq_one_letter_code
_entity_poly.pdbx_strand_id
1 'polypeptide(L)'
;MDTAQEISDRYVPIAKFLGAPEFDHKKLAEAKAALTNGNADAAVTAALADITNTNSQFAAAREARLNAERVGRLLFAILILIPFAAYLWYYRREKWEWRAPVIGLIAYNLVYNALYFGRGYTYSLSVFNVESNIEPFFQARTIDAMIALLIAIVVVGVLSRRADVYRAALNSINAAFLIFALLVVQIDFFYLLWNVSFAWYIPDLALGFKYYLDVLQTSAFWPLLYVPLLAILPFIALGARWVAAKVKIGK
;
A
#
# COMPACT_ATOMS: atom_id res chain seq x y z
N MET A 1 -10.28 31.77 24.39
CA MET A 1 -9.79 32.88 23.56
C MET A 1 -8.30 32.73 23.28
N ASP A 2 -7.49 32.49 24.32
CA ASP A 2 -6.05 32.19 24.20
C ASP A 2 -5.78 31.07 23.20
N THR A 3 -6.57 29.99 23.27
CA THR A 3 -6.50 28.85 22.34
C THR A 3 -6.71 29.20 20.86
N ALA A 4 -7.60 30.13 20.53
CA ALA A 4 -7.85 30.49 19.12
C ALA A 4 -6.71 31.36 18.55
N GLN A 5 -6.15 32.23 19.39
CA GLN A 5 -4.97 33.02 19.06
C GLN A 5 -3.74 32.10 18.90
N GLU A 6 -3.51 31.20 19.86
CA GLU A 6 -2.41 30.21 19.81
C GLU A 6 -2.49 29.33 18.56
N ILE A 7 -3.69 28.90 18.18
CA ILE A 7 -3.94 28.13 16.96
C ILE A 7 -3.60 28.95 15.71
N SER A 8 -4.05 30.21 15.64
CA SER A 8 -3.73 31.12 14.53
C SER A 8 -2.21 31.35 14.44
N ASP A 9 -1.57 31.71 15.55
CA ASP A 9 -0.12 31.99 15.61
C ASP A 9 0.72 30.76 15.24
N ARG A 10 0.25 29.55 15.56
CA ARG A 10 0.89 28.30 15.15
C ARG A 10 0.73 28.03 13.66
N TYR A 11 -0.43 28.32 13.07
CA TYR A 11 -0.72 27.96 11.69
C TYR A 11 -0.18 28.95 10.66
N VAL A 12 -0.07 30.24 10.98
CA VAL A 12 0.51 31.27 10.10
C VAL A 12 1.92 30.92 9.58
N PRO A 13 2.91 30.54 10.40
CA PRO A 13 4.24 30.17 9.91
C PRO A 13 4.21 28.89 9.08
N ILE A 14 3.33 27.93 9.42
CA ILE A 14 3.19 26.68 8.68
C ILE A 14 2.54 26.95 7.31
N ALA A 15 1.54 27.82 7.24
CA ALA A 15 0.90 28.25 6.00
C ALA A 15 1.93 28.83 5.01
N LYS A 16 2.82 29.69 5.52
CA LYS A 16 3.94 30.23 4.75
C LYS A 16 4.89 29.15 4.25
N PHE A 17 5.25 28.18 5.10
CA PHE A 17 6.07 27.04 4.71
C PHE A 17 5.39 26.16 3.65
N LEU A 18 4.06 26.02 3.72
CA LEU A 18 3.25 25.28 2.74
C LEU A 18 3.08 26.03 1.40
N GLY A 19 3.45 27.31 1.32
CA GLY A 19 3.17 28.15 0.16
C GLY A 19 1.68 28.51 0.03
N ALA A 20 0.94 28.47 1.13
CA ALA A 20 -0.48 28.80 1.16
C ALA A 20 -0.70 30.32 1.15
N PRO A 21 -1.85 30.80 0.64
CA PRO A 21 -2.28 32.18 0.88
C PRO A 21 -2.47 32.44 2.38
N GLU A 22 -2.48 33.73 2.76
CA GLU A 22 -2.74 34.15 4.14
C GLU A 22 -4.12 33.64 4.61
N PHE A 23 -4.16 33.09 5.81
CA PHE A 23 -5.38 32.51 6.36
C PHE A 23 -6.35 33.60 6.81
N ASP A 24 -7.65 33.42 6.51
CA ASP A 24 -8.70 34.36 6.91
C ASP A 24 -9.02 34.20 8.41
N HIS A 25 -8.62 35.19 9.21
CA HIS A 25 -8.84 35.28 10.67
C HIS A 25 -9.91 36.32 11.06
N LYS A 26 -10.87 36.65 10.17
CA LYS A 26 -11.96 37.58 10.51
C LYS A 26 -12.75 37.15 11.74
N LYS A 27 -12.93 35.84 11.94
CA LYS A 27 -13.67 35.30 13.10
C LYS A 27 -12.91 35.44 14.40
N LEU A 28 -11.58 35.42 14.37
CA LEU A 28 -10.75 35.78 15.52
C LEU A 28 -10.93 37.26 15.91
N ALA A 29 -11.00 38.16 14.92
CA ALA A 29 -11.26 39.57 15.17
C ALA A 29 -12.67 39.82 15.76
N GLU A 30 -13.69 39.14 15.23
CA GLU A 30 -15.05 39.15 15.79
C GLU A 30 -15.09 38.61 17.23
N ALA A 31 -14.34 37.53 17.52
CA ALA A 31 -14.25 36.97 18.86
C ALA A 31 -13.61 37.94 19.87
N LYS A 32 -12.54 38.64 19.45
CA LYS A 32 -11.89 39.70 20.25
C LYS A 32 -12.87 40.85 20.54
N ALA A 33 -13.60 41.31 19.54
CA ALA A 33 -14.57 42.39 19.69
C ALA A 33 -15.75 42.01 20.61
N ALA A 34 -16.30 40.79 20.46
CA ALA A 34 -17.38 40.30 21.31
C ALA A 34 -16.97 40.20 22.79
N LEU A 35 -15.72 39.80 23.06
CA LEU A 35 -15.19 39.74 24.42
C LEU A 35 -15.04 41.14 25.04
N THR A 36 -14.49 42.10 24.29
CA THR A 36 -14.37 43.49 24.75
C THR A 36 -15.73 44.10 25.09
N ASN A 37 -16.79 43.66 24.39
CA ASN A 37 -18.17 44.08 24.61
C ASN A 37 -18.89 43.28 25.72
N GLY A 38 -18.20 42.39 26.44
CA GLY A 38 -18.77 41.59 27.53
C GLY A 38 -19.68 40.44 27.09
N ASN A 39 -19.76 40.15 25.79
CA ASN A 39 -20.59 39.06 25.26
C ASN A 39 -19.75 37.77 25.10
N ALA A 40 -19.69 37.00 26.19
CA ALA A 40 -18.90 35.77 26.26
C ALA A 40 -19.37 34.69 25.26
N ASP A 41 -20.68 34.51 25.09
CA ASP A 41 -21.25 33.47 24.21
C ASP A 41 -20.92 33.73 22.73
N ALA A 42 -21.03 35.00 22.30
CA ALA A 42 -20.64 35.40 20.96
C ALA A 42 -19.12 35.26 20.73
N ALA A 43 -18.30 35.56 21.76
CA ALA A 43 -16.86 35.41 21.68
C ALA A 43 -16.43 33.93 21.51
N VAL A 44 -17.07 33.01 22.26
CA VAL A 44 -16.81 31.57 22.14
C VAL A 44 -17.24 31.04 20.77
N THR A 45 -18.44 31.42 20.31
CA THR A 45 -18.97 30.99 19.01
C THR A 45 -18.06 31.43 17.86
N ALA A 46 -17.63 32.69 17.85
CA ALA A 46 -16.71 33.22 16.84
C ALA A 46 -15.32 32.56 16.91
N ALA A 47 -14.80 32.29 18.10
CA ALA A 47 -13.52 31.59 18.27
C ALA A 47 -13.56 30.14 17.74
N LEU A 48 -14.63 29.39 17.99
CA LEU A 48 -14.80 28.03 17.44
C LEU A 48 -14.95 28.04 15.92
N ALA A 49 -15.65 29.04 15.37
CA ALA A 49 -15.75 29.23 13.94
C ALA A 49 -14.37 29.53 13.30
N ASP A 50 -13.55 30.35 13.95
CA ASP A 50 -12.18 30.65 13.50
C ASP A 50 -11.27 29.40 13.51
N ILE A 51 -11.33 28.60 14.58
CA ILE A 51 -10.58 27.35 14.68
C ILE A 51 -10.98 26.39 13.54
N THR A 52 -12.28 26.25 13.29
CA THR A 52 -12.79 25.38 12.23
C THR A 52 -12.36 25.87 10.84
N ASN A 53 -12.44 27.19 10.60
CA ASN A 53 -12.02 27.81 9.35
C ASN A 53 -10.50 27.72 9.13
N THR A 54 -9.71 27.87 10.19
CA THR A 54 -8.25 27.76 10.12
C THR A 54 -7.84 26.31 9.83
N ASN A 55 -8.47 25.33 10.49
CA ASN A 55 -8.21 23.92 10.24
C ASN A 55 -8.57 23.50 8.81
N SER A 56 -9.68 24.01 8.24
CA SER A 56 -10.08 23.70 6.86
C SER A 56 -9.14 24.33 5.84
N GLN A 57 -8.73 25.59 6.04
CA GLN A 57 -7.73 26.26 5.19
C GLN A 57 -6.38 25.55 5.24
N PHE A 58 -5.95 25.13 6.44
CA PHE A 58 -4.73 24.34 6.62
C PHE A 58 -4.79 22.99 5.88
N ALA A 59 -5.89 22.25 6.03
CA ALA A 59 -6.09 20.99 5.34
C ALA A 59 -6.08 21.16 3.81
N ALA A 60 -6.73 22.21 3.30
CA ALA A 60 -6.75 22.54 1.88
C ALA A 60 -5.35 22.91 1.36
N ALA A 61 -4.59 23.73 2.09
CA ALA A 61 -3.21 24.08 1.77
C ALA A 61 -2.30 22.85 1.72
N ARG A 62 -2.42 21.96 2.72
CA ARG A 62 -1.68 20.69 2.76
C ARG A 62 -2.00 19.83 1.55
N GLU A 63 -3.28 19.62 1.22
CA GLU A 63 -3.67 18.81 0.06
C GLU A 63 -3.25 19.46 -1.28
N ALA A 64 -3.31 20.79 -1.39
CA ALA A 64 -2.85 21.50 -2.59
C ALA A 64 -1.35 21.25 -2.84
N ARG A 65 -0.53 21.38 -1.80
CA ARG A 65 0.90 21.07 -1.89
C ARG A 65 1.14 19.60 -2.20
N LEU A 66 0.47 18.67 -1.50
CA LEU A 66 0.59 17.23 -1.79
C LEU A 66 0.22 16.91 -3.24
N ASN A 67 -0.84 17.51 -3.78
CA ASN A 67 -1.26 17.32 -5.17
C ASN A 67 -0.22 17.82 -6.17
N ALA A 68 0.38 18.98 -5.93
CA ALA A 68 1.46 19.48 -6.76
C ALA A 68 2.65 18.50 -6.76
N GLU A 69 3.02 17.95 -5.61
CA GLU A 69 4.09 16.96 -5.52
C GLU A 69 3.69 15.60 -6.16
N ARG A 70 2.42 15.18 -6.04
CA ARG A 70 1.87 13.96 -6.69
C ARG A 70 2.01 14.04 -8.21
N VAL A 71 1.70 15.20 -8.80
CA VAL A 71 1.86 15.43 -10.25
C VAL A 71 3.33 15.30 -10.67
N GLY A 72 4.26 15.84 -9.87
CA GLY A 72 5.70 15.67 -10.12
C GLY A 72 6.17 14.21 -10.08
N ARG A 73 5.56 13.39 -9.22
CA ARG A 73 5.88 11.94 -9.10
C ARG A 73 5.19 11.07 -10.15
N LEU A 74 4.11 11.54 -10.76
CA LEU A 74 3.28 10.77 -11.69
C LEU A 74 4.10 10.18 -12.85
N LEU A 75 5.06 10.93 -13.38
CA LEU A 75 5.93 10.44 -14.46
C LEU A 75 6.71 9.20 -14.02
N PHE A 76 7.33 9.24 -12.83
CA PHE A 76 8.09 8.10 -12.31
C PHE A 76 7.19 6.91 -11.98
N ALA A 77 6.01 7.15 -11.41
CA ALA A 77 5.02 6.11 -11.16
C ALA A 77 4.64 5.38 -12.46
N ILE A 78 4.33 6.14 -13.52
CA ILE A 78 4.04 5.57 -14.85
C ILE A 78 5.23 4.77 -15.39
N LEU A 79 6.45 5.32 -15.30
CA LEU A 79 7.67 4.64 -15.79
C LEU A 79 7.89 3.28 -15.10
N ILE A 80 7.61 3.18 -13.79
CA ILE A 80 7.70 1.92 -13.03
C ILE A 80 6.72 0.87 -13.58
N LEU A 81 5.53 1.28 -14.04
CA LEU A 81 4.49 0.37 -14.50
C LEU A 81 4.64 -0.07 -15.97
N ILE A 82 5.43 0.63 -16.79
CA ILE A 82 5.66 0.30 -18.21
C ILE A 82 6.06 -1.16 -18.46
N PRO A 83 7.09 -1.74 -17.80
CA PRO A 83 7.48 -3.13 -18.07
C PRO A 83 6.35 -4.13 -17.77
N PHE A 84 5.54 -3.87 -16.74
CA PHE A 84 4.39 -4.70 -16.39
C PHE A 84 3.28 -4.58 -17.42
N ALA A 85 2.98 -3.36 -17.86
CA ALA A 85 2.00 -3.11 -18.91
C ALA A 85 2.43 -3.75 -20.25
N ALA A 86 3.71 -3.65 -20.61
CA ALA A 86 4.28 -4.26 -21.80
C ALA A 86 4.18 -5.80 -21.75
N TYR A 87 4.47 -6.40 -20.60
CA TYR A 87 4.32 -7.84 -20.42
C TYR A 87 2.84 -8.27 -20.48
N LEU A 88 1.93 -7.55 -19.84
CA LEU A 88 0.47 -7.83 -19.93
C LEU A 88 -0.05 -7.66 -21.36
N TRP A 89 0.46 -6.69 -22.11
CA TRP A 89 0.14 -6.52 -23.53
C TRP A 89 0.63 -7.71 -24.36
N TYR A 90 1.87 -8.15 -24.15
CA TYR A 90 2.43 -9.33 -24.81
C TYR A 90 1.65 -10.60 -24.46
N TYR A 91 1.38 -10.80 -23.16
CA TYR A 91 0.55 -11.88 -22.61
C TYR A 91 -0.81 -11.97 -23.31
N ARG A 92 -1.48 -10.83 -23.51
CA ARG A 92 -2.76 -10.74 -24.21
C ARG A 92 -2.64 -11.07 -25.69
N ARG A 93 -1.58 -10.58 -26.35
CA ARG A 93 -1.33 -10.81 -27.79
C ARG A 93 -1.12 -12.29 -28.09
N GLU A 94 -0.37 -12.99 -27.25
CA GLU A 94 -0.08 -14.43 -27.39
C GLU A 94 -1.24 -15.33 -26.93
N LYS A 95 -2.34 -14.74 -26.42
CA LYS A 95 -3.55 -15.45 -25.96
C LYS A 95 -3.24 -16.55 -24.94
N TRP A 96 -2.31 -16.30 -24.03
CA TRP A 96 -1.95 -17.24 -22.98
C TRP A 96 -3.10 -17.49 -22.00
N GLU A 97 -3.09 -18.66 -21.39
CA GLU A 97 -4.16 -19.12 -20.50
C GLU A 97 -4.15 -18.37 -19.18
N TRP A 98 -5.17 -17.53 -18.95
CA TRP A 98 -5.21 -16.60 -17.81
C TRP A 98 -5.82 -17.15 -16.53
N ARG A 99 -6.57 -18.26 -16.61
CA ARG A 99 -7.36 -18.72 -15.46
C ARG A 99 -6.45 -19.23 -14.36
N ALA A 100 -5.52 -20.14 -14.66
CA ALA A 100 -4.62 -20.67 -13.67
C ALA A 100 -3.74 -19.58 -13.02
N PRO A 101 -3.07 -18.68 -13.77
CA PRO A 101 -2.32 -17.56 -13.18
C PRO A 101 -3.15 -16.64 -12.29
N VAL A 102 -4.36 -16.26 -12.72
CA VAL A 102 -5.24 -15.37 -11.93
C VAL A 102 -5.75 -16.08 -10.66
N ILE A 103 -6.08 -17.37 -10.73
CA ILE A 103 -6.45 -18.13 -9.53
C ILE A 103 -5.24 -18.25 -8.58
N GLY A 104 -4.02 -18.40 -9.11
CA GLY A 104 -2.79 -18.33 -8.32
C GLY A 104 -2.63 -16.99 -7.59
N LEU A 105 -2.85 -15.88 -8.29
CA LEU A 105 -2.86 -14.54 -7.69
C LEU A 105 -3.87 -14.43 -6.54
N ILE A 106 -5.09 -14.92 -6.75
CA ILE A 106 -6.14 -14.91 -5.72
C ILE A 106 -5.73 -15.79 -4.54
N ALA A 107 -5.23 -17.00 -4.79
CA ALA A 107 -4.77 -17.93 -3.74
C ALA A 107 -3.64 -17.32 -2.90
N TYR A 108 -2.66 -16.67 -3.54
CA TYR A 108 -1.59 -15.96 -2.84
C TYR A 108 -2.16 -14.93 -1.85
N ASN A 109 -3.03 -14.03 -2.35
CA ASN A 109 -3.59 -12.96 -1.52
C ASN A 109 -4.46 -13.53 -0.39
N LEU A 110 -5.28 -14.55 -0.67
CA LEU A 110 -6.11 -15.18 0.35
C LEU A 110 -5.26 -15.82 1.44
N VAL A 111 -4.22 -16.59 1.08
CA VAL A 111 -3.36 -17.26 2.05
C VAL A 111 -2.56 -16.26 2.87
N TYR A 112 -1.93 -15.27 2.24
CA TYR A 112 -1.15 -14.26 2.96
C TYR A 112 -2.04 -13.47 3.94
N ASN A 113 -3.19 -12.97 3.48
CA ASN A 113 -4.10 -12.22 4.33
C ASN A 113 -4.72 -13.10 5.42
N ALA A 114 -5.04 -14.37 5.14
CA ALA A 114 -5.53 -15.30 6.16
C ALA A 114 -4.47 -15.57 7.25
N LEU A 115 -3.20 -15.74 6.87
CA LEU A 115 -2.09 -15.87 7.81
C LEU A 115 -1.86 -14.59 8.63
N TYR A 116 -2.05 -13.44 8.01
CA TYR A 116 -1.88 -12.14 8.67
C TYR A 116 -3.02 -11.85 9.65
N PHE A 117 -4.26 -11.78 9.16
CA PHE A 117 -5.44 -11.45 9.96
C PHE A 117 -5.85 -12.60 10.89
N GLY A 118 -5.62 -13.85 10.52
CA GLY A 118 -5.89 -15.01 11.38
C GLY A 118 -5.04 -15.04 12.65
N ARG A 119 -3.91 -14.31 12.68
CA ARG A 119 -3.09 -14.10 13.87
C ARG A 119 -3.49 -12.85 14.66
N GLY A 120 -4.58 -12.18 14.28
CA GLY A 120 -5.11 -11.00 14.97
C GLY A 120 -4.41 -9.69 14.64
N TYR A 121 -3.53 -9.66 13.64
CA TYR A 121 -2.84 -8.42 13.26
C TYR A 121 -3.76 -7.47 12.50
N THR A 122 -3.53 -6.17 12.70
CA THR A 122 -4.14 -5.09 11.92
C THR A 122 -3.04 -4.32 11.20
N TYR A 123 -3.39 -3.50 10.21
CA TYR A 123 -2.41 -2.61 9.56
C TYR A 123 -2.12 -1.40 10.47
N SER A 124 -1.29 -1.62 11.48
CA SER A 124 -0.92 -0.62 12.47
C SER A 124 0.52 -0.82 12.94
N LEU A 125 1.22 0.30 13.16
CA LEU A 125 2.54 0.30 13.80
C LEU A 125 2.50 -0.13 15.27
N SER A 126 1.33 -0.11 15.90
CA SER A 126 1.13 -0.56 17.29
C SER A 126 1.34 -2.07 17.49
N VAL A 127 1.65 -2.81 16.42
CA VAL A 127 2.00 -4.24 16.49
C VAL A 127 3.37 -4.45 17.15
N PHE A 128 4.24 -3.42 17.19
CA PHE A 128 5.54 -3.47 17.88
C PHE A 128 5.53 -2.59 19.11
N ASN A 129 5.68 -3.21 20.29
CA ASN A 129 5.84 -2.47 21.55
C ASN A 129 7.31 -2.25 21.94
N VAL A 130 8.23 -3.03 21.35
CA VAL A 130 9.67 -3.00 21.64
C VAL A 130 10.44 -3.22 20.34
N GLU A 131 11.54 -2.48 20.15
CA GLU A 131 12.39 -2.52 18.95
C GLU A 131 12.92 -3.93 18.63
N SER A 132 13.21 -4.73 19.66
CA SER A 132 13.66 -6.13 19.53
C SER A 132 12.68 -7.04 18.78
N ASN A 133 11.41 -6.64 18.64
CA ASN A 133 10.38 -7.43 17.97
C ASN A 133 10.24 -7.09 16.47
N ILE A 134 10.90 -6.03 15.99
CA ILE A 134 10.76 -5.57 14.60
C ILE A 134 11.39 -6.59 13.64
N GLU A 135 12.64 -6.97 13.86
CA GLU A 135 13.34 -7.91 12.99
C GLU A 135 12.67 -9.29 12.94
N PRO A 136 12.34 -9.96 14.07
CA PRO A 136 11.64 -11.23 14.05
C PRO A 136 10.29 -11.17 13.33
N PHE A 137 9.57 -10.05 13.45
CA PHE A 137 8.31 -9.89 12.73
C PHE A 137 8.52 -9.75 11.22
N PHE A 138 9.48 -8.94 10.77
CA PHE A 138 9.76 -8.82 9.33
C PHE A 138 10.20 -10.16 8.74
N GLN A 139 11.07 -10.91 9.44
CA GLN A 139 11.44 -12.26 9.03
C GLN A 139 10.22 -13.19 8.94
N ALA A 140 9.34 -13.19 9.95
CA ALA A 140 8.13 -14.00 9.94
C ALA A 140 7.16 -13.63 8.81
N ARG A 141 7.00 -12.34 8.49
CA ARG A 141 6.14 -11.89 7.39
C ARG A 141 6.71 -12.23 6.01
N THR A 142 8.03 -12.18 5.84
CA THR A 142 8.68 -12.69 4.63
C THR A 142 8.45 -14.19 4.48
N ILE A 143 8.57 -14.97 5.56
CA ILE A 143 8.28 -16.41 5.53
C ILE A 143 6.80 -16.68 5.18
N ASP A 144 5.87 -15.92 5.76
CA ASP A 144 4.43 -16.03 5.43
C ASP A 144 4.18 -15.76 3.94
N ALA A 145 4.85 -14.76 3.36
CA ALA A 145 4.79 -14.46 1.93
C ALA A 145 5.37 -15.58 1.06
N MET A 146 6.49 -16.20 1.48
CA MET A 146 7.05 -17.37 0.81
C MET A 146 6.08 -18.55 0.84
N ILE A 147 5.46 -18.83 1.99
CA ILE A 147 4.45 -19.90 2.13
C ILE A 147 3.25 -19.63 1.21
N ALA A 148 2.74 -18.40 1.19
CA ALA A 148 1.64 -18.01 0.31
C ALA A 148 1.99 -18.18 -1.17
N LEU A 149 3.21 -17.81 -1.57
CA LEU A 149 3.71 -17.98 -2.94
C LEU A 149 3.82 -19.46 -3.32
N LEU A 150 4.39 -20.29 -2.45
CA LEU A 150 4.49 -21.74 -2.68
C LEU A 150 3.10 -22.38 -2.83
N ILE A 151 2.15 -22.03 -1.96
CA ILE A 151 0.78 -22.55 -2.03
C ILE A 151 0.10 -22.11 -3.32
N ALA A 152 0.21 -20.83 -3.70
CA ALA A 152 -0.34 -20.32 -4.95
C ALA A 152 0.19 -21.09 -6.17
N ILE A 153 1.49 -21.40 -6.19
CA ILE A 153 2.12 -22.13 -7.29
C ILE A 153 1.72 -23.61 -7.31
N VAL A 154 1.51 -24.23 -6.14
CA VAL A 154 0.90 -25.57 -6.06
C VAL A 154 -0.51 -25.56 -6.64
N VAL A 155 -1.34 -24.57 -6.30
CA VAL A 155 -2.69 -24.43 -6.86
C VAL A 155 -2.65 -24.29 -8.38
N VAL A 156 -1.75 -23.44 -8.91
CA VAL A 156 -1.54 -23.28 -10.36
C VAL A 156 -1.15 -24.61 -11.01
N GLY A 157 -0.25 -25.38 -10.39
CA GLY A 157 0.17 -26.69 -10.87
C GLY A 157 -0.99 -27.70 -10.92
N VAL A 158 -1.81 -27.75 -9.87
CA VAL A 158 -3.01 -28.60 -9.80
C VAL A 158 -4.02 -28.21 -10.89
N LEU A 159 -4.26 -26.92 -11.10
CA LEU A 159 -5.15 -26.43 -12.16
C LEU A 159 -4.60 -26.75 -13.56
N SER A 160 -3.28 -26.77 -13.70
CA SER A 160 -2.57 -27.11 -14.94
C SER A 160 -2.42 -28.63 -15.18
N ARG A 161 -3.11 -29.50 -14.42
CA ARG A 161 -3.04 -30.98 -14.54
C ARG A 161 -3.28 -31.54 -15.94
N ARG A 162 -4.06 -30.85 -16.77
CA ARG A 162 -4.35 -31.25 -18.17
C ARG A 162 -3.50 -30.52 -19.21
N ALA A 163 -2.73 -29.52 -18.80
CA ALA A 163 -1.84 -28.78 -19.68
C ALA A 163 -0.57 -29.60 -19.97
N ASP A 164 0.10 -29.27 -21.07
CA ASP A 164 1.46 -29.73 -21.35
C ASP A 164 2.47 -29.13 -20.36
N VAL A 165 3.67 -29.72 -20.31
CA VAL A 165 4.74 -29.34 -19.37
C VAL A 165 5.12 -27.87 -19.55
N TYR A 166 5.26 -27.41 -20.80
CA TYR A 166 5.64 -26.03 -21.09
C TYR A 166 4.57 -25.04 -20.62
N ARG A 167 3.29 -25.26 -20.96
CA ARG A 167 2.20 -24.39 -20.48
C ARG A 167 2.07 -24.39 -18.96
N ALA A 168 2.24 -25.52 -18.29
CA ALA A 168 2.19 -25.57 -16.83
C ALA A 168 3.32 -24.77 -16.17
N ALA A 169 4.55 -24.88 -16.71
CA ALA A 169 5.68 -24.06 -16.27
C ALA A 169 5.42 -22.57 -16.55
N LEU A 170 4.95 -22.24 -17.75
CA LEU A 170 4.62 -20.86 -18.13
C LEU A 170 3.51 -20.27 -17.26
N ASN A 171 2.47 -21.04 -16.91
CA ASN A 171 1.42 -20.62 -16.00
C ASN A 171 1.95 -20.26 -14.61
N SER A 172 2.96 -20.98 -14.10
CA SER A 172 3.60 -20.66 -12.82
C SER A 172 4.35 -19.33 -12.86
N ILE A 173 5.07 -19.07 -13.97
CA ILE A 173 5.79 -17.80 -14.20
C ILE A 173 4.79 -16.66 -14.33
N ASN A 174 3.70 -16.85 -15.09
CA ASN A 174 2.64 -15.88 -15.23
C ASN A 174 1.95 -15.57 -13.89
N ALA A 175 1.72 -16.58 -13.04
CA ALA A 175 1.13 -16.36 -11.72
C ALA A 175 2.08 -15.54 -10.82
N ALA A 176 3.36 -15.90 -10.81
CA ALA A 176 4.40 -15.17 -10.07
C ALA A 176 4.50 -13.72 -10.57
N PHE A 177 4.50 -13.51 -11.88
CA PHE A 177 4.47 -12.18 -12.50
C PHE A 177 3.24 -11.38 -12.04
N LEU A 178 2.04 -11.95 -12.09
CA LEU A 178 0.82 -11.25 -11.68
C LEU A 178 0.83 -10.86 -10.19
N ILE A 179 1.33 -11.75 -9.33
CA ILE A 179 1.48 -11.47 -7.89
C ILE A 179 2.45 -10.31 -7.69
N PHE A 180 3.63 -10.39 -8.29
CA PHE A 180 4.65 -9.36 -8.18
C PHE A 180 4.17 -8.02 -8.76
N ALA A 181 3.51 -8.03 -9.92
CA ALA A 181 2.93 -6.85 -10.55
C ALA A 181 1.88 -6.19 -9.65
N LEU A 182 1.01 -6.97 -9.01
CA LEU A 182 0.03 -6.42 -8.06
C LEU A 182 0.71 -5.76 -6.85
N LEU A 183 1.75 -6.40 -6.28
CA LEU A 183 2.53 -5.81 -5.18
C LEU A 183 3.20 -4.50 -5.62
N VAL A 184 3.81 -4.47 -6.81
CA VAL A 184 4.41 -3.25 -7.36
C VAL A 184 3.37 -2.15 -7.54
N VAL A 185 2.17 -2.46 -8.04
CA VAL A 185 1.08 -1.47 -8.15
C VAL A 185 0.70 -0.92 -6.77
N GLN A 186 0.66 -1.75 -5.73
CA GLN A 186 0.33 -1.30 -4.37
C GLN A 186 1.44 -0.41 -3.78
N ILE A 187 2.71 -0.79 -3.99
CA ILE A 187 3.90 -0.03 -3.59
C ILE A 187 3.93 1.32 -4.31
N ASP A 188 3.72 1.31 -5.63
CA ASP A 188 3.74 2.51 -6.48
C ASP A 188 2.56 3.45 -6.18
N PHE A 189 1.38 2.88 -5.86
CA PHE A 189 0.24 3.66 -5.39
C PHE A 189 0.55 4.43 -4.11
N PHE A 190 1.22 3.80 -3.13
CA PHE A 190 1.66 4.49 -1.93
C PHE A 190 2.70 5.58 -2.24
N TYR A 191 3.70 5.26 -3.07
CA TYR A 191 4.72 6.22 -3.52
C TYR A 191 4.10 7.44 -4.19
N LEU A 192 3.11 7.24 -5.06
CA LEU A 192 2.41 8.32 -5.72
C LEU A 192 1.72 9.22 -4.68
N LEU A 193 0.96 8.63 -3.77
CA LEU A 193 0.18 9.37 -2.76
C LEU A 193 1.05 10.15 -1.77
N TRP A 194 2.12 9.51 -1.26
CA TRP A 194 2.82 9.94 -0.04
C TRP A 194 4.35 9.97 -0.14
N ASN A 195 4.94 9.63 -1.29
CA ASN A 195 6.40 9.53 -1.43
C ASN A 195 7.04 8.48 -0.47
N VAL A 196 8.36 8.31 -0.56
CA VAL A 196 9.16 7.46 0.37
C VAL A 196 9.85 8.27 1.46
N SER A 197 9.91 9.60 1.32
CA SER A 197 10.50 10.52 2.29
C SER A 197 9.48 11.57 2.70
N PHE A 198 9.31 11.73 4.01
CA PHE A 198 8.27 12.57 4.62
C PHE A 198 8.93 13.77 5.31
N ALA A 199 9.32 14.78 4.54
CA ALA A 199 10.07 15.92 5.07
C ALA A 199 9.20 16.89 5.91
N TRP A 200 7.89 16.96 5.65
CA TRP A 200 7.03 18.00 6.21
C TRP A 200 5.64 17.53 6.66
N TYR A 201 5.31 16.25 6.48
CA TYR A 201 4.02 15.69 6.88
C TYR A 201 4.18 14.28 7.39
N ILE A 202 3.15 13.77 8.06
CA ILE A 202 3.03 12.36 8.41
C ILE A 202 2.03 11.74 7.42
N PRO A 203 2.42 10.66 6.71
CA PRO A 203 1.49 9.94 5.83
C PRO A 203 0.43 9.22 6.63
N ASP A 204 -0.56 8.66 5.95
CA ASP A 204 -1.45 7.69 6.58
C ASP A 204 -0.62 6.49 7.08
N LEU A 205 -0.60 6.28 8.40
CA LEU A 205 0.23 5.27 9.03
C LEU A 205 -0.22 3.84 8.72
N ALA A 206 -1.52 3.63 8.49
CA ALA A 206 -2.04 2.31 8.12
C ALA A 206 -1.60 1.93 6.70
N LEU A 207 -1.69 2.88 5.76
CA LEU A 207 -1.18 2.72 4.40
C LEU A 207 0.35 2.61 4.38
N GLY A 208 1.06 3.37 5.21
CA GLY A 208 2.51 3.28 5.33
C GLY A 208 2.95 1.91 5.85
N PHE A 209 2.26 1.40 6.85
CA PHE A 209 2.50 0.05 7.36
C PHE A 209 2.20 -1.03 6.31
N LYS A 210 1.09 -0.90 5.57
CA LYS A 210 0.77 -1.79 4.45
C LYS A 210 1.85 -1.73 3.36
N TYR A 211 2.33 -0.54 3.01
CA TYR A 211 3.43 -0.36 2.05
C TYR A 211 4.68 -1.15 2.48
N TYR A 212 5.08 -1.07 3.75
CA TYR A 212 6.19 -1.87 4.25
C TYR A 212 5.94 -3.38 4.12
N LEU A 213 4.73 -3.86 4.43
CA LEU A 213 4.38 -5.26 4.22
C LEU A 213 4.40 -5.67 2.76
N ASP A 214 3.96 -4.81 1.83
CA ASP A 214 3.99 -5.09 0.40
C ASP A 214 5.43 -5.18 -0.10
N VAL A 215 6.31 -4.26 0.34
CA VAL A 215 7.76 -4.32 0.07
C VAL A 215 8.36 -5.60 0.64
N LEU A 216 8.05 -5.97 1.88
CA LEU A 216 8.53 -7.22 2.47
C LEU A 216 8.06 -8.45 1.69
N GLN A 217 6.82 -8.47 1.21
CA GLN A 217 6.32 -9.55 0.36
C GLN A 217 7.12 -9.70 -0.94
N THR A 218 7.61 -8.61 -1.54
CA THR A 218 8.47 -8.71 -2.74
C THR A 218 9.77 -9.48 -2.48
N SER A 219 10.27 -9.47 -1.25
CA SER A 219 11.46 -10.25 -0.87
C SER A 219 11.23 -11.76 -0.95
N ALA A 220 9.98 -12.25 -0.93
CA ALA A 220 9.68 -13.68 -1.08
C ALA A 220 10.05 -14.25 -2.45
N PHE A 221 10.17 -13.40 -3.48
CA PHE A 221 10.61 -13.80 -4.82
C PHE A 221 12.13 -13.98 -4.90
N TRP A 222 12.85 -13.23 -4.06
CA TRP A 222 14.32 -13.20 -3.98
C TRP A 222 14.77 -13.27 -2.52
N PRO A 223 14.40 -14.36 -1.79
CA PRO A 223 14.89 -14.52 -0.43
C PRO A 223 16.43 -14.55 -0.51
N LEU A 224 17.13 -13.98 0.46
CA LEU A 224 18.60 -13.79 0.51
C LEU A 224 19.46 -15.07 0.26
N LEU A 225 18.85 -16.22 -0.03
CA LEU A 225 19.49 -17.43 -0.50
C LEU A 225 20.00 -17.31 -1.95
N TYR A 226 21.11 -18.01 -2.21
CA TYR A 226 21.79 -18.12 -3.52
C TYR A 226 20.93 -18.62 -4.70
N VAL A 227 19.69 -19.06 -4.46
CA VAL A 227 18.75 -19.47 -5.50
C VAL A 227 17.44 -18.69 -5.34
N PRO A 228 17.08 -17.83 -6.30
CA PRO A 228 15.82 -17.10 -6.25
C PRO A 228 14.65 -18.09 -6.27
N LEU A 229 13.67 -17.88 -5.39
CA LEU A 229 12.49 -18.75 -5.31
C LEU A 229 11.80 -18.83 -6.67
N LEU A 230 11.84 -17.74 -7.45
CA LEU A 230 11.35 -17.66 -8.82
C LEU A 230 11.89 -18.78 -9.74
N ALA A 231 13.16 -19.18 -9.58
CA ALA A 231 13.78 -20.23 -10.41
C ALA A 231 13.23 -21.63 -10.09
N ILE A 232 12.74 -21.86 -8.86
CA ILE A 232 12.21 -23.17 -8.44
C ILE A 232 10.70 -23.31 -8.66
N LEU A 233 9.95 -22.20 -8.82
CA LEU A 233 8.49 -22.22 -8.97
C LEU A 233 8.00 -23.13 -10.11
N PRO A 234 8.62 -23.15 -11.31
CA PRO A 234 8.17 -24.03 -12.38
C PRO A 234 8.26 -25.51 -12.00
N PHE A 235 9.31 -25.92 -11.29
CA PHE A 235 9.49 -27.31 -10.86
C PHE A 235 8.44 -27.71 -9.82
N ILE A 236 8.09 -26.80 -8.91
CA ILE A 236 7.03 -27.01 -7.91
C ILE A 236 5.67 -27.19 -8.61
N ALA A 237 5.35 -26.29 -9.55
CA ALA A 237 4.12 -26.39 -10.34
C ALA A 237 4.05 -27.71 -11.13
N LEU A 238 5.16 -28.14 -11.72
CA LEU A 238 5.24 -29.41 -12.45
C LEU A 238 5.09 -30.63 -11.54
N GLY A 239 5.66 -30.60 -10.34
CA GLY A 239 5.47 -31.64 -9.33
C GLY A 239 4.01 -31.75 -8.90
N ALA A 240 3.38 -30.62 -8.54
CA ALA A 240 1.96 -30.56 -8.18
C ALA A 240 1.04 -31.03 -9.31
N ARG A 241 1.34 -30.62 -10.56
CA ARG A 241 0.68 -31.09 -11.77
C ARG A 241 0.75 -32.60 -11.91
N TRP A 242 1.94 -33.19 -11.76
CA TRP A 242 2.16 -34.63 -11.89
C TRP A 242 1.37 -35.42 -10.85
N VAL A 243 1.38 -34.98 -9.59
CA VAL A 243 0.57 -35.58 -8.52
C VAL A 243 -0.92 -35.49 -8.87
N ALA A 244 -1.41 -34.30 -9.23
CA ALA A 244 -2.82 -34.06 -9.55
C ALA A 244 -3.31 -34.82 -10.79
N ALA A 245 -2.44 -35.10 -11.75
CA ALA A 245 -2.76 -35.89 -12.94
C ALA A 245 -2.94 -37.38 -12.62
N LYS A 246 -2.28 -37.89 -11.56
CA LYS A 246 -2.40 -39.28 -11.12
C LYS A 246 -3.62 -39.54 -10.23
N VAL A 247 -4.12 -38.52 -9.55
CA VAL A 247 -5.35 -38.62 -8.74
C VAL A 247 -6.57 -38.71 -9.67
N LYS A 248 -7.06 -39.94 -9.90
CA LYS A 248 -8.38 -40.16 -10.50
C LYS A 248 -9.43 -39.64 -9.51
N ILE A 249 -9.89 -38.41 -9.70
CA ILE A 249 -11.13 -37.96 -9.05
C ILE A 249 -12.24 -38.79 -9.68
N GLY A 250 -12.73 -39.78 -8.93
CA GLY A 250 -13.84 -40.64 -9.33
C GLY A 250 -14.99 -39.79 -9.85
N LYS A 251 -15.53 -40.18 -11.00
CA LYS A 251 -16.80 -39.66 -11.49
C LYS A 251 -17.91 -40.11 -10.56
#